data_AF-A0A931VBV3-F1
#
_entry.id   AF-A0A931VBV3-F1
#
_cell.length_a   1.000
_cell.length_b   1.000
_cell.length_c   1.000
_cell.angle_alpha   90.00
_cell.angle_beta   90.00
_cell.angle_gamma   90.00
#
_symmetry.space_group_name_H-M   'P 1'
#
loop_
_entity.id
_entity.type
_entity.pdbx_description
1 polymer ?
#
loop_
_entity_poly.entity_id
_entity_poly.type
_entity_poly.pdbx_seq_one_letter_code
_entity_poly.pdbx_strand_id
1 'polypeptide(L)'
;MKTKLVISILLLMNFPGLSDSGAWSVGKNFPCGVNIKFIGPGGIKAGASASWYIVLTNSSVSNWTYAATLQVDAIGYDGELWEHLFLTRTSNVLAAGSSTTIIASVESTNIIRILV
;
A
#
# COMPACT_ATOMS: atom_id res chain seq x y z
N MET A 1 -30.57 -1.06 -5.12
CA MET A 1 -29.60 -0.59 -4.10
C MET A 1 -28.36 -0.08 -4.82
N LYS A 2 -27.77 1.05 -4.40
CA LYS A 2 -26.51 1.53 -4.99
C LYS A 2 -25.35 0.89 -4.24
N THR A 3 -24.73 -0.12 -4.84
CA THR A 3 -23.52 -0.76 -4.32
C THR A 3 -22.39 0.27 -4.30
N LYS A 4 -21.73 0.45 -3.16
CA LYS A 4 -20.58 1.33 -3.03
C LYS A 4 -19.34 0.46 -2.85
N LEU A 5 -18.38 0.60 -3.76
CA LEU A 5 -17.08 -0.05 -3.71
C LEU A 5 -16.21 0.59 -2.62
N VAL A 6 -15.63 -0.24 -1.76
CA VAL A 6 -14.57 0.17 -0.84
C VAL A 6 -13.26 -0.44 -1.37
N ILE A 7 -12.23 0.38 -1.53
CA ILE A 7 -10.89 -0.10 -1.85
C ILE A 7 -10.08 -0.18 -0.56
N SER A 8 -9.58 -1.37 -0.25
CA SER A 8 -8.63 -1.57 0.84
C SER A 8 -7.21 -1.62 0.30
N ILE A 9 -6.28 -1.03 1.06
CA ILE A 9 -4.85 -1.07 0.77
C ILE A 9 -4.17 -1.65 2.00
N LEU A 10 -3.60 -2.84 1.85
CA LEU A 10 -2.77 -3.45 2.88
C LEU A 10 -1.30 -3.22 2.55
N LEU A 11 -0.58 -2.60 3.48
CA LEU A 11 0.86 -2.45 3.45
C LEU A 11 1.47 -3.22 4.61
N LEU A 12 2.14 -4.32 4.28
CA LEU A 12 2.96 -5.07 5.23
C LEU A 12 4.42 -4.70 4.99
N MET A 13 5.11 -4.22 6.03
CA MET A 13 6.52 -3.88 5.92
C MET A 13 7.36 -4.46 7.05
N ASN A 14 8.55 -4.90 6.69
CA ASN A 14 9.57 -5.38 7.61
C ASN A 14 10.88 -4.62 7.40
N PHE A 15 11.53 -4.26 8.50
CA PHE A 15 12.88 -3.73 8.58
C PHE A 15 13.75 -4.73 9.36
N PRO A 16 14.55 -5.58 8.68
CA PRO A 16 15.39 -6.57 9.34
C PRO A 16 16.27 -5.90 10.40
N GLY A 17 16.22 -6.41 11.65
CA GLY A 17 17.00 -5.86 12.78
C GLY A 17 16.18 -5.16 13.86
N LEU A 18 14.87 -4.95 13.66
CA LEU A 18 13.93 -4.64 14.74
C LEU A 18 13.39 -5.96 15.32
N SER A 19 13.47 -6.15 16.65
CA SER A 19 12.97 -7.38 17.29
C SER A 19 11.43 -7.40 17.29
N ASP A 20 10.85 -8.35 16.55
CA ASP A 20 9.41 -8.56 16.44
C ASP A 20 8.82 -9.12 17.74
N SER A 21 8.01 -8.33 18.45
CA SER A 21 7.03 -8.85 19.40
C SER A 21 5.64 -8.80 18.77
N GLY A 22 5.33 -9.79 17.91
CA GLY A 22 3.96 -10.23 17.57
C GLY A 22 2.94 -9.18 17.07
N ALA A 23 2.40 -9.44 15.88
CA ALA A 23 1.29 -8.75 15.20
C ALA A 23 1.68 -7.64 14.22
N TRP A 24 1.53 -7.98 12.94
CA TRP A 24 1.66 -7.12 11.77
C TRP A 24 0.52 -6.10 11.77
N SER A 25 0.76 -4.92 12.33
CA SER A 25 -0.18 -3.79 12.23
C SER A 25 0.54 -2.58 11.67
N VAL A 26 -0.14 -1.88 10.77
CA VAL A 26 0.33 -0.63 10.15
C VAL A 26 0.67 0.36 11.28
N GLY A 27 1.96 0.62 11.50
CA GLY A 27 2.41 1.72 12.36
C GLY A 27 3.28 1.40 13.58
N LYS A 28 3.65 0.14 13.88
CA LYS A 28 4.33 -0.14 15.18
C LYS A 28 5.83 -0.49 15.18
N ASN A 29 6.49 -0.73 14.05
CA ASN A 29 7.94 -0.99 14.00
C ASN A 29 8.64 -0.25 12.84
N PHE A 30 8.48 1.07 12.73
CA PHE A 30 9.33 1.85 11.84
C PHE A 30 10.62 2.23 12.56
N PRO A 31 11.79 2.07 11.94
CA PRO A 31 13.00 2.65 12.49
C PRO A 31 12.83 4.16 12.69
N CYS A 32 13.46 4.70 13.73
CA CYS A 32 13.41 6.14 14.00
C CYS A 32 13.82 6.95 12.75
N GLY A 33 12.98 7.89 12.33
CA GLY A 33 13.20 8.71 11.14
C GLY A 33 12.60 8.15 9.84
N VAL A 34 12.06 6.92 9.83
CA VAL A 34 11.30 6.42 8.67
C VAL A 34 9.82 6.82 8.79
N ASN A 35 9.32 7.49 7.75
CA ASN A 35 7.94 7.96 7.65
C ASN A 35 7.25 7.39 6.40
N ILE A 36 5.93 7.30 6.43
CA ILE A 36 5.11 6.83 5.31
C ILE A 36 4.04 7.85 5.00
N LYS A 37 3.82 8.09 3.72
CA LYS A 37 2.65 8.81 3.21
C LYS A 37 1.95 7.99 2.14
N PHE A 38 0.65 7.79 2.33
CA PHE A 38 -0.24 7.21 1.32
C PHE A 38 -0.90 8.31 0.51
N ILE A 39 -0.91 8.15 -0.81
CA ILE A 39 -1.52 9.08 -1.76
C ILE A 39 -2.44 8.28 -2.68
N GLY A 40 -3.73 8.58 -2.64
CA GLY A 40 -4.73 7.96 -3.51
C GLY A 40 -4.88 8.66 -4.86
N PRO A 41 -5.62 8.06 -5.80
CA PRO A 41 -5.76 8.52 -7.20
C PRO A 41 -6.56 9.82 -7.40
N GLY A 42 -6.96 10.55 -6.33
CA GLY A 42 -7.81 11.74 -6.42
C GLY A 42 -9.28 11.46 -6.82
N GLY A 43 -9.59 10.22 -7.24
CA GLY A 43 -10.91 9.72 -7.56
C GLY A 43 -10.81 8.40 -8.33
N ILE A 44 -11.85 7.58 -8.31
CA ILE A 44 -11.89 6.30 -9.05
C ILE A 44 -13.13 6.32 -9.94
N LYS A 45 -12.97 5.96 -11.22
CA LYS A 45 -14.06 5.87 -12.18
C LYS A 45 -14.08 4.47 -12.80
N ALA A 46 -15.27 3.93 -13.04
CA ALA A 46 -15.43 2.69 -13.78
C ALA A 46 -14.75 2.81 -15.16
N GLY A 47 -13.94 1.82 -15.52
CA GLY A 47 -13.23 1.82 -16.80
C GLY A 47 -12.03 2.74 -16.92
N ALA A 48 -11.61 3.41 -15.84
CA ALA A 48 -10.33 4.12 -15.79
C ALA A 48 -9.36 3.37 -14.88
N SER A 49 -8.09 3.28 -15.25
CA SER A 49 -7.05 2.77 -14.36
C SER A 49 -6.89 3.70 -13.16
N ALA A 50 -6.49 3.15 -12.02
CA ALA A 50 -6.26 3.90 -10.80
C ALA A 50 -4.90 3.53 -10.19
N SER A 51 -4.19 4.54 -9.70
CA SER A 51 -2.89 4.35 -9.06
C SER A 51 -2.86 4.92 -7.65
N TRP A 52 -2.27 4.15 -6.76
CA TRP A 52 -1.95 4.55 -5.39
C TRP A 52 -0.44 4.59 -5.21
N TYR A 53 0.00 5.58 -4.45
CA TYR A 53 1.42 5.82 -4.20
C TYR A 53 1.69 5.74 -2.71
N ILE A 54 2.72 4.99 -2.35
CA ILE A 54 3.22 4.89 -0.98
C ILE A 54 4.62 5.50 -1.00
N VAL A 55 4.74 6.68 -0.39
CA VAL A 55 6.02 7.37 -0.27
C VAL A 55 6.64 6.98 1.06
N LEU A 56 7.82 6.38 1.01
CA LEU A 56 8.66 6.13 2.18
C LEU A 56 9.72 7.23 2.23
N THR A 57 9.89 7.86 3.38
CA THR A 57 10.90 8.89 3.61
C THR A 57 11.77 8.47 4.78
N ASN A 58 13.09 8.50 4.62
CA ASN A 58 14.04 8.24 5.69
C ASN A 58 14.79 9.52 6.03
N SER A 59 14.41 10.17 7.13
CA SER A 59 15.09 11.34 7.69
C SER A 59 16.20 10.99 8.68
N SER A 60 16.51 9.70 8.86
CA SER A 60 17.62 9.26 9.72
C SER A 60 18.97 9.37 9.00
N VAL A 61 20.04 9.21 9.77
CA VAL A 61 21.43 9.17 9.27
C VAL A 61 21.85 7.77 8.80
N SER A 62 21.00 6.76 8.99
CA SER A 62 21.29 5.37 8.67
C SER A 62 20.48 4.90 7.45
N ASN A 63 21.07 4.01 6.67
CA ASN A 63 20.36 3.31 5.61
C ASN A 63 19.48 2.21 6.21
N TRP A 64 18.30 2.00 5.63
CA TRP A 64 17.37 0.96 6.05
C TRP A 64 17.01 0.06 4.89
N THR A 65 17.11 -1.26 5.07
CA THR A 65 16.54 -2.20 4.11
C THR A 65 15.09 -2.45 4.49
N TYR A 66 14.18 -2.35 3.53
CA TYR A 66 12.78 -2.68 3.72
C TYR A 66 12.36 -3.80 2.78
N ALA A 67 11.38 -4.58 3.22
CA ALA A 67 10.57 -5.44 2.38
C ALA A 67 9.11 -5.01 2.56
N ALA A 68 8.42 -4.69 1.45
CA ALA A 68 7.05 -4.22 1.42
C ALA A 68 6.19 -5.14 0.55
N THR A 69 5.02 -5.52 1.07
CA THR A 69 3.92 -6.10 0.28
C THR A 69 2.81 -5.08 0.20
N LEU A 70 2.38 -4.76 -1.02
CA LEU A 70 1.29 -3.85 -1.29
C LEU A 70 0.19 -4.61 -2.02
N GLN A 71 -0.99 -4.60 -1.43
CA GLN A 71 -2.19 -5.26 -1.94
C GLN A 71 -3.33 -4.26 -2.06
N VAL A 72 -4.09 -4.35 -3.15
CA VAL A 72 -5.31 -3.57 -3.38
C VAL A 72 -6.47 -4.54 -3.56
N ASP A 73 -7.49 -4.39 -2.73
CA ASP A 73 -8.66 -5.25 -2.71
C ASP A 73 -9.94 -4.46 -2.99
N ALA A 74 -10.86 -5.08 -3.72
CA ALA A 74 -12.26 -4.67 -3.76
C ALA A 74 -13.01 -5.32 -2.61
N ILE A 75 -13.60 -4.48 -1.77
CA ILE A 75 -14.40 -4.90 -0.62
C ILE A 75 -15.80 -4.29 -0.76
N GLY A 76 -16.81 -5.12 -0.51
CA GLY A 76 -18.19 -4.67 -0.36
C GLY A 76 -18.36 -3.76 0.86
N TYR A 77 -19.47 -3.03 0.92
CA TYR A 77 -19.76 -2.17 2.08
C TYR A 77 -20.03 -2.98 3.37
N ASP A 78 -20.42 -4.24 3.21
CA ASP A 78 -20.54 -5.25 4.26
C ASP A 78 -19.19 -5.76 4.78
N GLY A 79 -18.08 -5.33 4.17
CA GLY A 79 -16.73 -5.79 4.50
C GLY A 79 -16.36 -7.11 3.83
N GLU A 80 -17.21 -7.65 2.94
CA GLU A 80 -16.88 -8.87 2.21
C GLU A 80 -15.81 -8.59 1.17
N LEU A 81 -14.73 -9.37 1.20
CA LEU A 81 -13.72 -9.34 0.15
C LEU A 81 -14.31 -9.93 -1.13
N TRP A 82 -14.37 -9.13 -2.18
CA TRP A 82 -14.87 -9.58 -3.48
C TRP A 82 -13.74 -10.06 -4.37
N GLU A 83 -12.68 -9.25 -4.53
CA GLU A 83 -11.60 -9.55 -5.45
C GLU A 83 -10.28 -8.89 -5.04
N HIS A 84 -9.16 -9.59 -5.28
CA HIS A 84 -7.81 -9.04 -5.21
C HIS A 84 -7.46 -8.38 -6.55
N LEU A 85 -7.28 -7.06 -6.56
CA LEU A 85 -7.08 -6.30 -7.79
C LEU A 85 -5.61 -6.13 -8.15
N PHE A 86 -4.76 -6.10 -7.14
CA PHE A 86 -3.34 -5.91 -7.32
C PHE A 86 -2.57 -6.47 -6.12
N LEU A 87 -1.44 -7.10 -6.39
CA LEU A 87 -0.49 -7.53 -5.38
C LEU A 87 0.92 -7.32 -5.93
N THR A 88 1.74 -6.56 -5.21
CA THR A 88 3.16 -6.45 -5.49
C THR A 88 3.98 -6.65 -4.24
N ARG A 89 5.19 -7.17 -4.42
CA ARG A 89 6.20 -7.33 -3.37
C ARG A 89 7.46 -6.65 -3.85
N THR A 90 8.04 -5.81 -3.01
CA THR A 90 9.27 -5.09 -3.32
C THR A 90 10.17 -5.05 -2.11
N SER A 91 11.48 -5.07 -2.33
CA SER A 91 12.46 -4.89 -1.28
C SER A 91 13.56 -3.99 -1.81
N ASN A 92 13.97 -3.00 -1.02
CA ASN A 92 15.02 -2.08 -1.43
C ASN A 92 15.72 -1.48 -0.21
N VAL A 93 16.81 -0.79 -0.47
CA VAL A 93 17.48 0.07 0.50
C VAL A 93 16.88 1.47 0.41
N LEU A 94 16.33 1.93 1.52
CA LEU A 94 15.93 3.31 1.74
C LEU A 94 17.12 4.07 2.36
N ALA A 95 17.85 4.78 1.51
CA ALA A 95 19.05 5.51 1.91
C ALA A 95 18.75 6.62 2.94
N ALA A 96 19.72 6.95 3.76
CA ALA A 96 19.67 8.07 4.71
C ALA A 96 19.35 9.38 3.97
N GLY A 97 18.45 10.19 4.56
CA GLY A 97 18.01 11.46 3.97
C GLY A 97 17.20 11.36 2.66
N SER A 98 16.80 10.15 2.23
CA SER A 98 16.15 9.95 0.93
C SER A 98 14.65 9.67 1.03
N SER A 99 13.98 9.66 -0.12
CA SER A 99 12.61 9.15 -0.26
C SER A 99 12.50 8.23 -1.46
N THR A 100 11.58 7.26 -1.39
CA THR A 100 11.22 6.38 -2.50
C THR A 100 9.71 6.24 -2.59
N THR A 101 9.21 5.87 -3.76
CA THR A 101 7.78 5.70 -4.02
C THR A 101 7.51 4.29 -4.52
N ILE A 102 6.60 3.60 -3.84
CA ILE A 102 6.04 2.32 -4.29
C ILE A 102 4.69 2.62 -4.94
N ILE A 103 4.45 2.05 -6.12
CA ILE A 103 3.24 2.31 -6.91
C ILE A 103 2.40 1.03 -6.96
N ALA A 104 1.12 1.13 -6.64
CA ALA A 104 0.11 0.15 -7.01
C ALA A 104 -0.75 0.72 -8.13
N SER A 105 -0.82 0.02 -9.26
CA SER A 105 -1.67 0.40 -10.39
C SER A 105 -2.65 -0.73 -10.67
N VAL A 106 -3.94 -0.42 -10.61
CA VAL A 106 -5.01 -1.32 -11.01
C VAL A 106 -5.46 -0.91 -12.40
N GLU A 107 -5.44 -1.87 -13.33
CA GLU A 107 -5.88 -1.65 -14.70
C GLU A 107 -7.39 -1.44 -14.79
N SER A 108 -7.79 -0.64 -15.77
CA SER A 108 -9.18 -0.23 -16.01
C SER A 108 -10.15 -1.41 -16.13
N THR A 109 -9.72 -2.52 -16.74
CA THR A 109 -10.53 -3.72 -16.96
C THR A 109 -10.97 -4.40 -15.67
N ASN A 110 -10.13 -4.36 -14.63
CA ASN A 110 -10.47 -4.93 -13.33
C ASN A 110 -11.49 -4.04 -12.61
N ILE A 111 -11.40 -2.72 -12.77
CA ILE A 111 -12.32 -1.77 -12.13
C ILE A 111 -13.73 -1.82 -12.76
N ILE A 112 -13.85 -2.15 -14.06
CA ILE A 112 -15.15 -2.35 -14.72
C ILE A 112 -15.92 -3.50 -14.08
N ARG A 113 -15.25 -4.65 -13.85
CA ARG A 113 -15.92 -5.86 -13.34
C ARG A 113 -16.56 -5.69 -11.97
N ILE A 114 -16.07 -4.74 -11.18
CA ILE A 114 -16.52 -4.49 -9.82
C ILE A 114 -17.65 -3.47 -9.74
N LEU A 115 -17.66 -2.50 -10.66
CA LEU A 115 -18.59 -1.37 -10.61
C LEU A 115 -19.85 -1.56 -11.49
N VAL A 116 -19.92 -2.64 -12.26
CA VAL A 116 -21.07 -2.99 -13.13
C VAL A 116 -21.98 -4.00 -12.43
#